data_AF-A0A7L1HPH1-F1
#
_entry.id   AF-A0A7L1HPH1-F1
#
_cell.length_a   1.000
_cell.length_b   1.000
_cell.length_c   1.000
_cell.angle_alpha   90.00
_cell.angle_beta   90.00
_cell.angle_gamma   90.00
#
_symmetry.space_group_name_H-M   'P 1'
#
loop_
_entity.id
_entity.type
_entity.pdbx_description
1 polymer ?
#
loop_
_entity_poly.entity_id
_entity_poly.type
_entity_poly.pdbx_seq_one_letter_code
_entity_poly.pdbx_strand_id
1 'polypeptide(L)'
;MAAPGGEAVAAGGFAAWLAVRLEELGLDRAVYGAYIEGLLRGEESDEERLEALRGVLAACLEEDLLNDVCREVVEKWSESQIVDAKEEKEDEVRALASMMEKQARIVVKPKEVSQEEKQRKAALLAQYANVTDEEEYPFPEPSGTRALPALNTLPALFRNTNVEDVLNARKLERELLRDEFQKKKEQDKLQREKDKLAKQERKEKEKKRTQKGERKR
;
A
#
# COMPACT_ATOMS: atom_id res chain seq x y z
N MET A 1 -47.79 -12.40 3.51
CA MET A 1 -46.59 -13.25 3.34
C MET A 1 -45.38 -12.39 3.66
N ALA A 2 -44.96 -12.40 4.92
CA ALA A 2 -43.80 -11.67 5.40
C ALA A 2 -42.54 -12.50 5.11
N ALA A 3 -41.54 -11.88 4.52
CA ALA A 3 -40.19 -12.43 4.44
C ALA A 3 -39.43 -11.96 5.70
N PRO A 4 -38.84 -12.86 6.51
CA PRO A 4 -37.79 -12.47 7.44
C PRO A 4 -36.44 -12.52 6.72
N GLY A 5 -35.63 -11.49 6.98
CA GLY A 5 -34.37 -11.20 6.33
C GLY A 5 -33.32 -12.30 6.52
N GLY A 6 -32.48 -12.42 5.48
CA GLY A 6 -31.18 -13.04 5.61
C GLY A 6 -30.25 -12.08 6.34
N GLU A 7 -30.09 -12.26 7.65
CA GLU A 7 -28.89 -11.82 8.33
C GLU A 7 -27.80 -12.88 8.10
N ALA A 8 -26.68 -12.42 7.55
CA ALA A 8 -25.50 -13.23 7.30
C ALA A 8 -24.92 -13.73 8.64
N VAL A 9 -25.26 -14.96 9.01
CA VAL A 9 -24.62 -15.68 10.11
C VAL A 9 -23.29 -16.23 9.61
N ALA A 10 -22.32 -15.33 9.44
CA ALA A 10 -20.91 -15.65 9.24
C ALA A 10 -20.06 -14.87 10.26
N ALA A 11 -20.49 -14.86 11.51
CA ALA A 11 -19.70 -14.40 12.66
C ALA A 11 -19.36 -15.62 13.53
N GLY A 12 -18.59 -16.55 12.95
CA GLY A 12 -18.10 -17.74 13.65
C GLY A 12 -16.88 -17.38 14.47
N GLY A 13 -17.02 -17.34 15.79
CA GLY A 13 -15.95 -16.95 16.72
C GLY A 13 -16.59 -16.49 18.02
N PHE A 14 -16.55 -15.18 18.28
CA PHE A 14 -17.11 -14.58 19.49
C PHE A 14 -18.64 -14.47 19.49
N ALA A 15 -19.24 -13.93 18.42
CA ALA A 15 -20.68 -13.60 18.40
C ALA A 15 -21.58 -14.84 18.52
N ALA A 16 -21.16 -15.97 17.93
CA ALA A 16 -21.83 -17.25 18.08
C ALA A 16 -21.74 -17.80 19.50
N TRP A 17 -20.58 -17.66 20.16
CA TRP A 17 -20.40 -18.07 21.55
C TRP A 17 -21.24 -17.20 22.50
N LEU A 18 -21.18 -15.87 22.33
CA LEU A 18 -21.94 -14.91 23.14
C LEU A 18 -23.45 -15.18 23.02
N ALA A 19 -23.93 -15.53 21.83
CA ALA A 19 -25.33 -15.89 21.62
C ALA A 19 -25.78 -17.08 22.48
N VAL A 20 -25.01 -18.18 22.50
CA VAL A 20 -25.30 -19.36 23.33
C VAL A 20 -25.23 -19.00 24.80
N ARG A 21 -24.22 -18.22 25.20
CA ARG A 21 -24.04 -17.82 26.60
C ARG A 21 -25.20 -16.94 27.10
N LEU A 22 -25.69 -16.04 26.27
CA LEU A 22 -26.86 -15.21 26.58
C LEU A 22 -28.14 -16.04 26.69
N GLU A 23 -28.32 -17.05 25.83
CA GLU A 23 -29.45 -17.99 25.91
C GLU A 23 -29.43 -18.81 27.21
N GLU A 24 -28.26 -19.27 27.67
CA GLU A 24 -28.10 -19.95 28.97
C GLU A 24 -28.49 -19.06 30.15
N LEU A 25 -28.20 -17.76 30.06
CA LEU A 25 -28.54 -16.74 31.06
C LEU A 25 -30.00 -16.26 30.94
N GLY A 26 -30.75 -16.72 29.92
CA GLY A 26 -32.12 -16.29 29.67
C GLY A 26 -32.24 -14.86 29.14
N LEU A 27 -31.17 -14.30 28.58
CA LEU A 27 -31.11 -12.95 28.02
C LEU A 27 -31.39 -12.97 26.52
N ASP A 28 -32.05 -11.94 26.01
CA ASP A 28 -32.38 -11.82 24.58
C ASP A 28 -31.10 -11.58 23.75
N ARG A 29 -30.72 -12.57 22.94
CA ARG A 29 -29.59 -12.50 22.01
C ARG A 29 -29.64 -11.28 21.09
N ALA A 30 -30.80 -10.93 20.55
CA ALA A 30 -30.92 -9.86 19.56
C ALA A 30 -30.66 -8.48 20.17
N VAL A 31 -31.04 -8.29 21.44
CA VAL A 31 -30.83 -7.04 22.17
C VAL A 31 -29.42 -6.97 22.75
N TYR A 32 -29.02 -8.00 23.52
CA TYR A 32 -27.76 -7.97 24.26
C TYR A 32 -26.55 -8.34 23.40
N GLY A 33 -26.69 -9.19 22.38
CA GLY A 33 -25.56 -9.64 21.56
C GLY A 33 -24.87 -8.50 20.82
N ALA A 34 -25.63 -7.75 20.02
CA ALA A 34 -25.08 -6.62 19.27
C ALA A 34 -24.64 -5.46 20.18
N TYR A 35 -25.36 -5.25 21.30
CA TYR A 35 -25.03 -4.20 22.25
C TYR A 35 -23.73 -4.48 22.99
N ILE A 36 -23.55 -5.70 23.50
CA ILE A 36 -22.32 -6.12 24.18
C ILE A 36 -21.13 -6.11 23.22
N GLU A 37 -21.29 -6.59 21.98
CA GLU A 37 -20.21 -6.54 21.00
C GLU A 37 -19.79 -5.10 20.67
N GLY A 38 -20.76 -4.21 20.50
CA GLY A 38 -20.50 -2.77 20.27
C GLY A 38 -19.82 -2.11 21.47
N LEU A 39 -20.24 -2.46 22.69
CA LEU A 39 -19.65 -1.98 23.93
C LEU A 39 -18.18 -2.39 24.04
N LEU A 40 -17.89 -3.69 23.84
CA LEU A 40 -16.54 -4.24 23.95
C LEU A 40 -15.56 -3.69 22.92
N ARG A 41 -16.06 -3.28 21.74
CA ARG A 41 -15.26 -2.64 20.68
C ARG A 41 -14.88 -1.20 21.01
N GLY A 42 -15.68 -0.50 21.81
CA GLY A 42 -15.46 0.90 22.16
C GLY A 42 -14.41 1.12 23.26
N GLU A 43 -14.26 0.14 24.16
CA GLU A 43 -13.37 0.23 25.32
C GLU A 43 -11.93 -0.22 24.99
N GLU A 44 -10.94 0.53 25.50
CA GLU A 44 -9.52 0.32 25.20
C GLU A 44 -8.86 -0.69 26.15
N SER A 45 -9.33 -0.77 27.41
CA SER A 45 -8.81 -1.70 28.42
C SER A 45 -9.82 -2.79 28.81
N ASP A 46 -9.30 -3.97 29.19
CA ASP A 46 -10.12 -5.06 29.75
C ASP A 46 -10.81 -4.65 31.06
N GLU A 47 -10.20 -3.75 31.84
CA GLU A 47 -10.79 -3.21 33.08
C GLU A 47 -12.02 -2.33 32.78
N GLU A 48 -11.95 -1.51 31.73
CA GLU A 48 -13.06 -0.66 31.27
C GLU A 48 -14.19 -1.51 30.69
N ARG A 49 -13.84 -2.54 29.91
CA ARG A 49 -14.79 -3.54 29.39
C ARG A 49 -15.54 -4.24 30.51
N LEU A 50 -14.86 -4.61 31.60
CA LEU A 50 -15.49 -5.23 32.77
C LEU A 50 -16.47 -4.30 33.47
N GLU A 51 -16.09 -3.03 33.69
CA GLU A 51 -16.96 -2.06 34.34
C GLU A 51 -18.20 -1.75 33.48
N ALA A 52 -18.01 -1.57 32.17
CA ALA A 52 -19.08 -1.35 31.23
C ALA A 52 -20.07 -2.54 31.19
N LEU A 53 -19.54 -3.77 31.11
CA LEU A 53 -20.35 -4.99 31.16
C LEU A 53 -21.12 -5.13 32.47
N ARG A 54 -20.48 -4.81 33.61
CA ARG A 54 -21.15 -4.82 34.92
C ARG A 54 -22.32 -3.85 34.93
N GLY A 55 -22.14 -2.62 34.42
CA GLY A 55 -23.21 -1.64 34.36
C GLY A 55 -24.44 -2.12 33.59
N VAL A 56 -24.24 -2.90 32.52
CA VAL A 56 -25.31 -3.44 31.67
C VAL A 56 -25.97 -4.67 32.27
N LEU A 57 -25.17 -5.60 32.80
CA LEU A 57 -25.64 -6.91 33.25
C LEU A 57 -26.02 -6.94 34.73
N ALA A 58 -25.62 -5.96 35.55
CA ALA A 58 -25.95 -5.88 36.98
C ALA A 58 -27.46 -5.80 37.26
N ALA A 59 -28.24 -5.26 36.31
CA ALA A 59 -29.70 -5.23 36.43
C ALA A 59 -30.34 -6.60 36.17
N CYS A 60 -29.61 -7.55 35.57
CA CYS A 60 -30.14 -8.81 35.08
C CYS A 60 -29.59 -10.04 35.82
N LEU A 61 -28.40 -9.94 36.43
CA LEU A 61 -27.69 -11.05 37.07
C LEU A 61 -27.35 -10.73 38.53
N GLU A 62 -27.26 -11.76 39.35
CA GLU A 62 -26.77 -11.66 40.74
C GLU A 62 -25.26 -11.34 40.77
N GLU A 63 -24.78 -10.63 41.80
CA GLU A 63 -23.40 -10.11 41.85
C GLU A 63 -22.33 -11.19 41.68
N ASP A 64 -22.51 -12.37 42.27
CA ASP A 64 -21.54 -13.47 42.18
C ASP A 64 -21.44 -14.02 40.75
N LEU A 65 -22.58 -14.28 40.11
CA LEU A 65 -22.65 -14.76 38.73
C LEU A 65 -22.21 -13.69 37.72
N LEU A 66 -22.55 -12.43 37.99
CA LEU A 66 -22.20 -11.28 37.16
C LEU A 66 -20.69 -11.14 36.99
N ASN A 67 -19.95 -11.19 38.10
CA ASN A 67 -18.49 -11.09 38.10
C ASN A 67 -17.85 -12.14 37.18
N ASP A 68 -18.31 -13.38 37.31
CA ASP A 68 -17.78 -14.52 36.57
C ASP A 68 -18.12 -14.43 35.07
N VAL A 69 -19.37 -14.10 34.74
CA VAL A 69 -19.82 -13.91 33.35
C VAL A 69 -19.07 -12.75 32.69
N CYS A 70 -18.93 -11.60 33.37
CA CYS A 70 -18.21 -10.46 32.82
C CYS A 70 -16.74 -10.81 32.52
N ARG A 71 -16.08 -11.55 33.42
CA ARG A 71 -14.70 -12.01 33.22
C ARG A 71 -14.58 -12.96 32.02
N GLU A 72 -15.46 -13.94 31.94
CA GLU A 72 -15.48 -14.91 30.85
C GLU A 72 -15.71 -14.25 29.50
N VAL A 73 -16.64 -13.28 29.42
CA VAL A 73 -16.93 -12.53 28.19
C VAL A 73 -15.71 -11.74 27.72
N VAL A 74 -14.99 -11.06 28.62
CA VAL A 74 -13.78 -10.31 28.27
C VAL A 74 -12.64 -11.23 27.86
N GLU A 75 -12.47 -12.36 28.54
CA GLU A 75 -11.47 -13.38 28.17
C GLU A 75 -11.76 -13.91 26.75
N LYS A 76 -13.00 -14.32 26.47
CA LYS A 76 -13.40 -14.80 25.14
C LYS A 76 -13.32 -13.75 24.05
N TRP A 77 -13.57 -12.48 24.40
CA TRP A 77 -13.36 -11.36 23.48
C TRP A 77 -11.87 -11.23 23.12
N SER A 78 -10.99 -11.24 24.13
CA SER A 78 -9.55 -11.14 23.91
C SER A 78 -8.98 -12.33 23.12
N GLU A 79 -9.44 -13.55 23.39
CA GLU A 79 -9.09 -14.75 22.63
C GLU A 79 -9.50 -14.61 21.16
N SER A 80 -10.71 -14.11 20.90
CA SER A 80 -11.23 -13.92 19.54
C SER A 80 -10.42 -12.88 18.78
N GLN A 81 -10.03 -11.78 19.42
CA GLN A 81 -9.14 -10.77 18.81
C GLN A 81 -7.76 -11.35 18.45
N ILE A 82 -7.23 -12.26 19.27
CA ILE A 82 -5.95 -12.93 18.99
C ILE A 82 -6.09 -13.90 17.82
N VAL A 83 -7.21 -14.62 17.71
CA VAL A 83 -7.49 -15.53 16.59
C VAL A 83 -7.67 -14.74 15.30
N ASP A 84 -8.48 -13.69 15.29
CA ASP A 84 -8.69 -12.81 14.14
C ASP A 84 -7.34 -12.22 13.66
N ALA A 85 -6.52 -11.72 14.59
CA ALA A 85 -5.18 -11.20 14.27
C ALA A 85 -4.18 -12.27 13.80
N LYS A 86 -4.43 -13.56 14.06
CA LYS A 86 -3.63 -14.67 13.52
C LYS A 86 -4.11 -15.06 12.13
N GLU A 87 -5.43 -15.16 11.92
CA GLU A 87 -6.01 -15.45 10.61
C GLU A 87 -5.64 -14.38 9.57
N GLU A 88 -5.71 -13.09 9.93
CA GLU A 88 -5.26 -12.00 9.04
C GLU A 88 -3.79 -12.15 8.62
N LYS A 89 -2.91 -12.47 9.57
CA LYS A 89 -1.47 -12.68 9.28
C LYS A 89 -1.25 -13.90 8.38
N GLU A 90 -2.00 -14.98 8.58
CA GLU A 90 -1.90 -16.17 7.74
C GLU A 90 -2.38 -15.88 6.30
N ASP A 91 -3.44 -15.10 6.13
CA ASP A 91 -3.93 -14.67 4.82
C ASP A 91 -2.97 -13.70 4.12
N GLU A 92 -2.34 -12.77 4.86
CA GLU A 92 -1.29 -11.90 4.33
C GLU A 92 -0.08 -12.71 3.83
N VAL A 93 0.38 -13.68 4.63
CA VAL A 93 1.49 -14.57 4.26
C VAL A 93 1.11 -15.41 3.02
N ARG A 94 -0.13 -15.89 2.95
CA ARG A 94 -0.64 -16.63 1.78
C ARG A 94 -0.70 -15.75 0.53
N ALA A 95 -1.11 -14.49 0.66
CA ALA A 95 -1.12 -13.52 -0.42
C ALA A 95 0.29 -13.19 -0.92
N LEU A 96 1.24 -12.99 0.00
CA LEU A 96 2.67 -12.80 -0.30
C LEU A 96 3.25 -14.00 -1.04
N ALA A 97 2.97 -15.22 -0.58
CA ALA A 97 3.40 -16.45 -1.26
C ALA A 97 2.86 -16.54 -2.69
N SER A 98 1.57 -16.23 -2.89
CA SER A 98 0.96 -16.20 -4.22
C SER A 98 1.58 -15.13 -5.14
N MET A 99 1.92 -13.96 -4.59
CA MET A 99 2.59 -12.90 -5.34
C MET A 99 4.02 -13.31 -5.74
N MET A 100 4.77 -13.91 -4.82
CA MET A 100 6.12 -14.44 -5.10
C MET A 100 6.08 -15.51 -6.18
N GLU A 101 5.12 -16.43 -6.14
CA GLU A 101 4.94 -17.46 -7.17
C GLU A 101 4.67 -16.84 -8.56
N LYS A 102 3.81 -15.81 -8.63
CA LYS A 102 3.54 -15.07 -9.87
C LYS A 102 4.78 -14.37 -10.41
N GLN A 103 5.61 -13.80 -9.53
CA GLN A 103 6.87 -13.14 -9.91
C GLN A 103 7.93 -14.17 -10.34
N ALA A 104 8.03 -15.31 -9.66
CA ALA A 104 8.97 -16.38 -10.00
C ALA A 104 8.63 -17.09 -11.32
N ARG A 105 7.35 -17.11 -11.72
CA ARG A 105 6.90 -17.65 -13.02
C ARG A 105 7.21 -16.73 -14.20
N ILE A 106 7.48 -15.45 -13.96
CA ILE A 106 8.07 -14.53 -14.95
C ILE A 106 9.58 -14.79 -14.97
N VAL A 107 9.95 -16.01 -15.37
CA VAL A 107 11.33 -16.32 -15.70
C VAL A 107 11.69 -15.49 -16.92
N VAL A 108 12.56 -14.52 -16.68
CA VAL A 108 13.34 -13.81 -17.68
C VAL A 108 13.83 -14.83 -18.69
N LYS A 109 13.27 -14.81 -19.90
CA LYS A 109 13.90 -15.49 -21.04
C LYS A 109 15.34 -14.98 -21.07
N PRO A 110 16.38 -15.83 -20.94
CA PRO A 110 17.75 -15.37 -21.06
C PRO A 110 17.87 -14.66 -22.41
N LYS A 111 18.10 -13.36 -22.37
CA LYS A 111 18.30 -12.55 -23.57
C LYS A 111 19.48 -13.16 -24.30
N GLU A 112 19.27 -13.60 -25.54
CA GLU A 112 20.35 -14.12 -26.38
C GLU A 112 21.34 -12.98 -26.60
N VAL A 113 22.45 -13.02 -25.86
CA VAL A 113 23.53 -12.04 -25.95
C VAL A 113 24.15 -12.21 -27.33
N SER A 114 24.02 -11.19 -28.18
CA SER A 114 24.57 -11.18 -29.53
C SER A 114 26.09 -11.40 -29.48
N GLN A 115 26.64 -12.03 -30.52
CA GLN A 115 28.07 -12.36 -30.60
C GLN A 115 28.97 -11.13 -30.39
N GLU A 116 28.51 -9.95 -30.82
CA GLU A 116 29.21 -8.67 -30.63
C GLU A 116 29.29 -8.24 -29.15
N GLU A 117 28.25 -8.46 -28.36
CA GLU A 117 28.24 -8.14 -26.93
C GLU A 117 29.17 -9.10 -26.16
N LYS A 118 29.25 -10.37 -26.58
CA LYS A 118 30.22 -11.33 -26.05
C LYS A 118 31.65 -10.93 -26.39
N GLN A 119 31.91 -10.47 -27.61
CA GLN A 119 33.23 -10.00 -28.03
C GLN A 119 33.65 -8.73 -27.28
N ARG A 120 32.74 -7.78 -27.07
CA ARG A 120 33.01 -6.58 -26.25
C ARG A 120 33.33 -6.94 -24.81
N LYS A 121 32.57 -7.87 -24.21
CA LYS A 121 32.84 -8.35 -22.84
C LYS A 121 34.17 -9.08 -22.75
N ALA A 122 34.52 -9.90 -23.74
CA ALA A 122 35.80 -10.61 -23.81
C ALA A 122 36.99 -9.64 -24.00
N ALA A 123 36.85 -8.63 -24.86
CA ALA A 123 37.88 -7.60 -25.03
C ALA A 123 38.12 -6.80 -23.75
N LEU A 124 37.05 -6.48 -23.01
CA LEU A 124 37.16 -5.82 -21.72
C LEU A 124 37.85 -6.73 -20.70
N LEU A 125 37.47 -8.01 -20.62
CA LEU A 125 38.17 -9.01 -19.79
C LEU A 125 39.65 -9.13 -20.13
N ALA A 126 40.01 -9.13 -21.41
CA ALA A 126 41.40 -9.18 -21.86
C ALA A 126 42.20 -7.93 -21.47
N GLN A 127 41.57 -6.74 -21.45
CA GLN A 127 42.23 -5.52 -20.94
C GLN A 127 42.62 -5.62 -19.47
N TYR A 128 41.86 -6.38 -18.67
CA TYR A 128 42.19 -6.63 -17.26
C TYR A 128 43.07 -7.87 -17.05
N ALA A 129 43.20 -8.75 -18.05
CA ALA A 129 44.04 -9.95 -17.97
C ALA A 129 45.55 -9.65 -17.91
N ASN A 130 45.98 -8.45 -18.33
CA ASN A 130 47.38 -8.04 -18.32
C ASN A 130 47.83 -7.43 -16.97
N VAL A 131 47.02 -7.52 -15.91
CA VAL A 131 47.32 -6.90 -14.59
C VAL A 131 47.72 -7.96 -13.55
N THR A 132 48.04 -9.19 -13.95
CA THR A 132 48.48 -10.21 -12.98
C THR A 132 49.41 -11.21 -13.65
N ASP A 133 50.73 -10.94 -13.57
CA ASP A 133 51.78 -11.92 -13.18
C ASP A 133 53.20 -11.33 -13.37
N GLU A 134 53.50 -10.16 -12.79
CA GLU A 134 54.90 -9.70 -12.67
C GLU A 134 55.05 -8.76 -11.46
N GLU A 135 54.74 -9.25 -10.26
CA GLU A 135 55.21 -8.62 -9.01
C GLU A 135 56.48 -9.33 -8.53
N GLU A 136 57.63 -8.87 -9.02
CA GLU A 136 58.91 -9.06 -8.33
C GLU A 136 58.85 -8.26 -7.02
N TYR A 137 58.67 -8.96 -5.90
CA TYR A 137 58.62 -8.41 -4.54
C TYR A 137 59.97 -7.80 -4.12
N PRO A 138 60.09 -6.46 -3.91
CA PRO A 138 61.23 -5.90 -3.22
C PRO A 138 60.97 -6.00 -1.71
N PHE A 139 61.75 -6.87 -1.07
CA PHE A 139 61.84 -7.04 0.38
C PHE A 139 62.07 -5.68 1.09
N PRO A 140 61.39 -5.37 2.21
CA PRO A 140 61.47 -4.06 2.84
C PRO A 140 62.76 -3.91 3.67
N GLU A 141 63.66 -3.03 3.26
CA GLU A 141 64.65 -2.45 4.17
C GLU A 141 64.03 -1.27 4.94
N PRO A 142 64.24 -1.16 6.27
CA PRO A 142 63.61 -0.13 7.08
C PRO A 142 64.44 1.16 7.03
N SER A 143 64.18 2.03 6.07
CA SER A 143 64.69 3.40 6.17
C SER A 143 63.91 4.41 5.32
N GLY A 144 63.40 5.44 6.00
CA GLY A 144 63.19 6.77 5.41
C GLY A 144 61.97 6.98 4.50
N THR A 145 60.88 7.43 5.10
CA THR A 145 59.94 8.45 4.58
C THR A 145 59.77 8.55 3.05
N ARG A 146 58.74 7.89 2.49
CA ARG A 146 58.26 8.21 1.13
C ARG A 146 56.75 8.02 1.01
N ALA A 147 56.05 9.13 0.76
CA ALA A 147 54.62 9.18 0.57
C ALA A 147 54.18 8.31 -0.62
N LEU A 148 53.14 7.48 -0.40
CA LEU A 148 52.49 6.69 -1.44
C LEU A 148 51.80 7.61 -2.46
N PRO A 149 51.99 7.42 -3.78
CA PRO A 149 51.27 8.19 -4.78
C PRO A 149 49.81 7.71 -4.84
N ALA A 150 48.90 8.62 -4.49
CA ALA A 150 47.49 8.72 -4.87
C ALA A 150 46.80 7.43 -5.39
N LEU A 151 46.22 6.67 -4.47
CA LEU A 151 45.10 5.74 -4.70
C LEU A 151 43.81 6.52 -5.07
N ASN A 152 43.87 7.44 -6.04
CA ASN A 152 42.76 8.30 -6.44
C ASN A 152 42.29 8.07 -7.89
N THR A 153 42.79 7.03 -8.57
CA THR A 153 42.54 6.83 -10.01
C THR A 153 41.79 5.53 -10.34
N LEU A 154 41.15 4.88 -9.37
CA LEU A 154 40.06 3.95 -9.67
C LEU A 154 38.74 4.73 -9.56
N PRO A 155 37.99 4.95 -10.66
CA PRO A 155 36.66 5.54 -10.54
C PRO A 155 35.87 4.64 -9.63
N ALA A 156 35.47 5.17 -8.46
CA ALA A 156 34.70 4.47 -7.44
C ALA A 156 33.59 3.65 -8.12
N LEU A 157 33.78 2.32 -8.17
CA LEU A 157 33.14 1.47 -9.18
C LEU A 157 31.61 1.49 -9.12
N PHE A 158 31.02 1.92 -7.99
CA PHE A 158 29.64 2.38 -7.95
C PHE A 158 29.55 3.51 -6.91
N ARG A 159 29.35 4.75 -7.37
CA ARG A 159 29.01 5.86 -6.46
C ARG A 159 27.58 5.66 -5.97
N ASN A 160 27.36 5.88 -4.68
CA ASN A 160 26.02 5.85 -4.10
C ASN A 160 25.20 7.01 -4.70
N THR A 161 24.24 6.71 -5.57
CA THR A 161 23.37 7.71 -6.22
C THR A 161 22.12 8.00 -5.40
N ASN A 162 21.88 7.31 -4.28
CA ASN A 162 20.63 7.43 -3.51
C ASN A 162 20.33 8.89 -3.13
N VAL A 163 21.36 9.66 -2.76
CA VAL A 163 21.19 11.08 -2.42
C VAL A 163 20.86 11.91 -3.67
N GLU A 164 21.51 11.65 -4.81
CA GLU A 164 21.23 12.31 -6.07
C GLU A 164 19.83 11.96 -6.60
N ASP A 165 19.41 10.71 -6.46
CA ASP A 165 18.11 10.19 -6.89
C ASP A 165 16.98 10.80 -6.05
N VAL A 166 17.13 10.89 -4.73
CA VAL A 166 16.16 11.56 -3.85
C VAL A 166 16.04 13.05 -4.18
N LEU A 167 17.16 13.72 -4.44
CA LEU A 167 17.16 15.13 -4.83
C LEU A 167 16.51 15.34 -6.21
N ASN A 168 16.76 14.43 -7.16
CA ASN A 168 16.16 14.49 -8.50
C ASN A 168 14.67 14.17 -8.47
N ALA A 169 14.22 13.20 -7.67
CA ALA A 169 12.80 12.90 -7.48
C ALA A 169 12.05 14.12 -6.91
N ARG A 170 12.60 14.76 -5.87
CA ARG A 170 12.00 15.97 -5.28
C ARG A 170 11.98 17.17 -6.24
N LYS A 171 12.96 17.27 -7.14
CA LYS A 171 12.97 18.30 -8.20
C LYS A 171 11.91 18.02 -9.26
N LEU A 172 11.79 16.76 -9.71
CA LEU A 172 10.78 16.34 -10.68
C LEU A 172 9.37 16.56 -10.14
N GLU A 173 9.08 16.23 -8.88
CA GLU A 173 7.79 16.54 -8.25
C GLU A 173 7.47 18.04 -8.29
N ARG A 174 8.47 18.88 -8.02
CA ARG A 174 8.31 20.34 -8.06
C ARG A 174 8.06 20.85 -9.49
N GLU A 175 8.72 20.26 -10.48
CA GLU A 175 8.51 20.61 -11.89
C GLU A 175 7.16 20.12 -12.39
N LEU A 176 6.74 18.91 -12.05
CA LEU A 176 5.42 18.37 -12.36
C LEU A 176 4.31 19.26 -11.80
N LEU A 177 4.41 19.71 -10.55
CA LEU A 177 3.43 20.63 -9.97
C LEU A 177 3.38 21.98 -10.71
N ARG A 178 4.52 22.48 -11.20
CA ARG A 178 4.57 23.71 -12.01
C ARG A 178 3.93 23.50 -13.38
N ASP A 179 4.24 22.39 -14.03
CA ASP A 179 3.69 22.03 -15.34
C ASP A 179 2.19 21.75 -15.28
N GLU A 180 1.71 21.07 -14.23
CA GLU A 180 0.29 20.84 -13.99
C GLU A 180 -0.47 22.16 -13.80
N PHE A 181 0.10 23.11 -13.04
CA PHE A 181 -0.50 24.43 -12.88
C PHE A 181 -0.56 25.19 -14.21
N GLN A 182 0.53 25.16 -15.00
CA GLN A 182 0.56 25.78 -16.33
C GLN A 182 -0.43 25.12 -17.29
N LYS A 183 -0.46 23.80 -17.36
CA LYS A 183 -1.42 23.03 -18.16
C LYS A 183 -2.86 23.35 -17.76
N LYS A 184 -3.17 23.47 -16.47
CA LYS A 184 -4.51 23.82 -16.00
C LYS A 184 -4.90 25.24 -16.45
N LYS A 185 -3.96 26.18 -16.42
CA LYS A 185 -4.14 27.55 -16.94
C LYS A 185 -4.33 27.57 -18.46
N GLU A 186 -3.58 26.76 -19.20
CA GLU A 186 -3.71 26.61 -20.65
C GLU A 186 -5.02 25.93 -21.04
N GLN A 187 -5.45 24.91 -20.31
CA GLN A 187 -6.75 24.26 -20.52
C GLN A 187 -7.91 25.23 -20.28
N ASP A 188 -7.87 26.03 -19.21
CA ASP A 188 -8.90 27.07 -18.98
C ASP A 188 -8.91 28.10 -20.13
N LYS A 189 -7.73 28.50 -20.63
CA LYS A 189 -7.63 29.40 -21.79
C LYS A 189 -8.21 28.77 -23.07
N LEU A 190 -7.85 27.53 -23.37
CA LEU A 190 -8.35 26.78 -24.52
C LEU A 190 -9.87 26.57 -24.44
N GLN A 191 -10.41 26.32 -23.24
CA GLN A 191 -11.85 26.18 -23.05
C GLN A 191 -12.58 27.49 -23.35
N ARG A 192 -12.05 28.64 -22.88
CA ARG A 192 -12.61 29.97 -23.21
C ARG A 192 -12.54 30.27 -24.71
N GLU A 193 -11.48 29.88 -25.39
CA GLU A 193 -11.33 30.05 -26.84
C GLU A 193 -12.30 29.16 -27.61
N LYS A 194 -12.46 27.89 -27.19
CA LYS A 194 -13.42 26.94 -27.74
C LYS A 194 -14.85 27.45 -27.61
N ASP A 195 -15.22 28.00 -26.46
CA ASP A 195 -16.55 28.58 -26.23
C ASP A 195 -16.78 29.84 -27.08
N LYS A 196 -15.76 30.67 -27.29
CA LYS A 196 -15.82 31.84 -28.18
C LYS A 196 -16.02 31.42 -29.63
N LEU A 197 -15.26 30.44 -30.11
CA LEU A 197 -15.39 29.90 -31.47
C LEU A 197 -16.74 29.24 -31.68
N ALA A 198 -17.24 28.45 -30.72
CA ALA A 198 -18.56 27.85 -30.79
C ALA A 198 -19.69 28.90 -30.88
N LYS A 199 -19.56 30.03 -30.15
CA LYS A 199 -20.49 31.16 -30.27
C LYS A 199 -20.42 31.83 -31.64
N GLN A 200 -19.23 32.02 -32.19
CA GLN A 200 -19.06 32.59 -33.54
C GLN A 200 -19.61 31.65 -34.61
N GLU A 201 -19.32 30.35 -34.52
CA GLU A 201 -19.82 29.33 -35.45
C GLU A 201 -21.35 29.23 -35.44
N ARG A 202 -21.98 29.32 -34.25
CA ARG A 202 -23.45 29.39 -34.15
C ARG A 202 -24.00 30.62 -34.87
N LYS A 203 -23.41 31.80 -34.63
CA LYS A 203 -23.81 33.05 -35.30
C LYS A 203 -23.62 32.98 -36.82
N GLU A 204 -22.55 32.35 -37.29
CA GLU A 204 -22.31 32.16 -38.72
C GLU A 204 -23.25 31.14 -39.35
N LYS A 205 -23.53 30.02 -38.68
CA LYS A 205 -24.52 29.03 -39.13
C LYS A 205 -25.91 29.64 -39.24
N GLU A 206 -26.27 30.51 -38.30
CA GLU A 206 -27.52 31.27 -38.32
C GLU A 206 -27.57 32.26 -39.50
N LYS A 207 -26.52 33.07 -39.69
CA LYS A 207 -26.38 33.97 -40.85
C LYS A 207 -26.41 33.24 -42.20
N LYS A 208 -25.76 32.07 -42.30
CA LYS A 208 -25.78 31.21 -43.50
C LYS A 208 -27.16 30.59 -43.74
N ARG A 209 -27.95 30.33 -42.68
CA ARG A 209 -29.33 29.86 -42.78
C ARG A 209 -30.27 30.95 -43.28
N THR A 210 -30.15 32.18 -42.79
CA THR A 210 -31.03 33.28 -43.22
C THR A 210 -30.71 33.77 -44.64
N GLN A 211 -29.43 33.83 -45.03
CA GLN A 211 -29.02 34.27 -46.37
C GLN A 211 -29.41 33.28 -47.50
N LYS A 212 -29.50 31.98 -47.19
CA LYS A 212 -30.05 30.98 -48.14
C LYS A 212 -31.57 31.09 -48.34
N GLY A 213 -32.28 31.72 -47.41
CA GLY A 213 -33.73 31.94 -47.50
C GLY A 213 -34.10 33.07 -48.47
N GLU A 214 -33.28 34.12 -48.55
CA GLU A 214 -33.52 35.26 -49.46
C GLU A 214 -33.14 34.97 -50.91
N ARG A 215 -32.08 34.17 -51.17
CA ARG A 215 -31.72 33.76 -52.54
C ARG A 215 -32.70 32.78 -53.20
N LYS A 216 -33.66 32.24 -52.45
CA LYS A 216 -34.64 31.26 -52.94
C LYS A 216 -36.06 31.86 -53.09
N ARG A 217 -36.24 33.15 -52.78
CA ARG A 217 -37.47 33.89 -53.03
C ARG A 217 -37.29 34.81 -54.22
#